data_AF-A0A8C5WHA9-F1
#
_entry.id   AF-A0A8C5WHA9-F1
#
_cell.length_a   1.000
_cell.length_b   1.000
_cell.length_c   1.000
_cell.angle_alpha   90.00
_cell.angle_beta   90.00
_cell.angle_gamma   90.00
#
_symmetry.space_group_name_H-M   'P 1'
#
loop_
_entity.id
_entity.type
_entity.pdbx_description
1 polymer ?
#
loop_
_entity_poly.entity_id
_entity_poly.type
_entity_poly.pdbx_seq_one_letter_code
_entity_poly.pdbx_strand_id
1 'polypeptide(L)'
;MDGILPEMIKHGSPEVHTAICKVFNLVLSVGFYPQVWNQGLITPIHKSGDQYDPANYRGICVSSTLGKLFNSIQNKRILSFLTQHNVLNRSQAGFMPNHRTTDHIYTLHSLIKDHVHNTKHGKIFACFVDFKKAFDSVWHPGLFLKLLESGIGGKIYDVIKSSYNENFCSIKVNGKRTEYFRQARGVRQGCSLSPTLFNIYINGLAEALESSSAPGLTLHDTEVKFLLYADDLLLLSPKERGLQDSLEVLEKYSAAWALPINQKKTKVMVFQRKNAKTRSSCFTLNDCTLDEANSYTYLGLETNRSGSFKPAIEALRDKARRTFYAIRRNLYKLKQPVRVWLKIFDSVITPILLYGSEVWGPITYPDQPKWDTSPTEIFHLEFCKHLLQVHRSTSNNACRAELGRLPLLLAVQKRALSYWDHLNISSLNSYHHKALLANKDHPKPCGLQQLISTLIIQNPHEGNLIKYQIKALSNDSRENYIREWRHDIANSKKLTIYQSLQREYKLAPYLEVLQDPKDRQILSRYRLSAHSLEIESGRHRQTYKSRDNRLCQHCDQEALEDEVHFLLQCPKYSALRETHFQRLSALIPDFTSIEETRKLHIILGEEEPAVKISAQYVAECHRLRGT
;
A
#
# COMPACT_ATOMS: atom_id res chain seq x y z
N MET A 1 -8.23 4.55 31.14
CA MET A 1 -8.04 4.17 32.56
C MET A 1 -8.50 5.31 33.45
N ASP A 2 -8.16 6.53 33.09
CA ASP A 2 -8.48 7.81 33.74
C ASP A 2 -9.71 8.53 33.14
N GLY A 3 -10.40 7.96 32.15
CA GLY A 3 -11.59 8.56 31.52
C GLY A 3 -11.32 9.76 30.61
N ILE A 4 -10.08 10.24 30.54
CA ILE A 4 -9.68 11.39 29.73
C ILE A 4 -9.50 10.97 28.27
N LEU A 5 -10.36 11.48 27.40
CA LEU A 5 -10.26 11.24 25.96
C LEU A 5 -9.32 12.25 25.27
N PRO A 6 -8.62 11.87 24.19
CA PRO A 6 -7.80 12.80 23.40
C PRO A 6 -8.56 14.05 22.95
N GLU A 7 -9.85 13.92 22.63
CA GLU A 7 -10.74 15.00 22.20
C GLU A 7 -10.91 16.06 23.30
N MET A 8 -10.99 15.64 24.56
CA MET A 8 -11.12 16.56 25.71
C MET A 8 -9.89 17.45 25.85
N ILE A 9 -8.70 16.93 25.55
CA ILE A 9 -7.46 17.72 25.56
C ILE A 9 -7.41 18.63 24.33
N LYS A 10 -7.73 18.09 23.14
CA LYS A 10 -7.66 18.82 21.88
C LYS A 10 -8.60 20.02 21.82
N HIS A 11 -9.79 19.89 22.41
CA HIS A 11 -10.82 20.93 22.45
C HIS A 11 -10.91 21.63 23.81
N GLY A 12 -9.94 21.39 24.71
CA GLY A 12 -9.85 22.08 25.99
C GLY A 12 -9.55 23.57 25.84
N SER A 13 -9.93 24.36 26.84
CA SER A 13 -9.68 25.79 26.86
C SER A 13 -8.19 26.13 27.04
N PRO A 14 -7.75 27.36 26.75
CA PRO A 14 -6.37 27.81 26.99
C PRO A 14 -5.90 27.61 28.43
N GLU A 15 -6.80 27.70 29.42
CA GLU A 15 -6.51 27.47 30.84
C GLU A 15 -6.18 26.00 31.09
N VAL A 16 -6.91 25.07 30.45
CA VAL A 16 -6.64 23.63 30.53
C VAL A 16 -5.27 23.32 29.93
N HIS A 17 -4.95 23.88 28.75
CA HIS A 17 -3.63 23.70 28.13
C HIS A 17 -2.52 24.27 29.01
N THR A 18 -2.74 25.44 29.62
CA THR A 18 -1.82 26.06 30.58
C THR A 18 -1.58 25.16 31.79
N ALA A 19 -2.65 24.60 32.37
CA ALA A 19 -2.56 23.70 33.51
C ALA A 19 -1.77 22.42 33.17
N ILE A 20 -2.06 21.80 32.02
CA ILE A 20 -1.32 20.62 31.52
C ILE A 20 0.17 20.96 31.34
N CYS A 21 0.47 22.13 30.76
CA CYS A 21 1.85 22.59 30.60
C CYS A 21 2.58 22.73 31.95
N LYS A 22 1.93 23.36 32.94
CA LYS A 22 2.47 23.47 34.31
C LYS A 22 2.74 22.09 34.93
N VAL A 23 1.80 21.15 34.79
CA VAL A 23 1.98 19.76 35.26
C VAL A 23 3.17 19.09 34.58
N PHE A 24 3.32 19.22 33.26
CA PHE A 24 4.44 18.63 32.52
C PHE A 24 5.79 19.22 32.92
N ASN A 25 5.85 20.54 33.12
CA ASN A 25 7.06 21.21 33.59
C ASN A 25 7.40 20.80 35.02
N LEU A 26 6.39 20.64 35.89
CA LEU A 26 6.59 20.13 37.24
C LEU A 26 7.18 18.72 37.20
N VAL A 27 6.53 17.78 36.51
CA VAL A 27 6.99 16.38 36.32
C VAL A 27 8.45 16.33 35.86
N LEU A 28 8.80 17.15 34.86
CA LEU A 28 10.17 17.23 34.37
C LEU A 28 11.13 17.81 35.42
N SER A 29 10.78 18.92 36.07
CA SER A 29 11.65 19.57 37.05
C SER A 29 11.97 18.68 38.25
N VAL A 30 11.00 17.90 38.72
CA VAL A 30 11.20 17.00 39.87
C VAL A 30 11.92 15.72 39.46
N GLY A 31 11.76 15.25 38.21
CA GLY A 31 12.36 13.99 37.75
C GLY A 31 11.51 12.76 38.06
N PHE A 32 10.20 12.93 38.31
CA PHE A 32 9.31 11.87 38.80
C PHE A 32 8.09 11.71 37.91
N TYR A 33 7.87 10.49 37.41
CA TYR A 33 6.74 10.16 36.54
C TYR A 33 5.50 9.80 37.39
N PRO A 34 4.34 10.47 37.19
CA PRO A 34 3.14 10.21 38.00
C PRO A 34 2.70 8.75 37.96
N GLN A 35 2.43 8.18 39.14
CA GLN A 35 2.06 6.76 39.29
C GLN A 35 0.78 6.40 38.51
N VAL A 36 -0.21 7.31 38.46
CA VAL A 36 -1.44 7.12 37.67
C VAL A 36 -1.17 6.99 36.17
N TRP A 37 -0.09 7.60 35.66
CA TRP A 37 0.33 7.42 34.26
C TRP A 37 1.12 6.14 34.04
N ASN A 38 1.57 5.49 35.11
CA ASN A 38 2.39 4.29 35.11
C ASN A 38 1.59 2.98 35.16
N GLN A 39 0.26 3.10 35.14
CA GLN A 39 -0.64 1.99 34.95
C GLN A 39 -0.92 1.81 33.46
N GLY A 40 -0.90 0.56 33.00
CA GLY A 40 -1.09 0.13 31.62
C GLY A 40 -2.21 -0.91 31.50
N LEU A 41 -2.96 -0.88 30.41
CA LEU A 41 -3.94 -1.90 30.07
C LEU A 41 -3.52 -2.65 28.81
N ILE A 42 -3.13 -3.91 28.96
CA ILE A 42 -2.68 -4.79 27.88
C ILE A 42 -3.89 -5.46 27.23
N THR A 43 -4.09 -5.24 25.94
CA THR A 43 -5.05 -5.98 25.13
C THR A 43 -4.30 -6.96 24.23
N PRO A 44 -4.48 -8.28 24.41
CA PRO A 44 -3.83 -9.29 23.57
C PRO A 44 -4.50 -9.32 22.20
N ILE A 45 -3.69 -9.23 21.13
CA ILE A 45 -4.12 -9.33 19.74
C ILE A 45 -3.48 -10.56 19.13
N HIS A 46 -4.30 -11.51 18.64
CA HIS A 46 -3.79 -12.72 17.99
C HIS A 46 -3.01 -12.35 16.72
N LYS A 47 -1.77 -12.87 16.60
CA LYS A 47 -0.89 -12.61 15.45
C LYS A 47 -1.06 -13.68 14.38
N SER A 48 -0.86 -14.95 14.74
CA SER A 48 -0.86 -16.11 13.83
C SER A 48 -0.65 -17.40 14.62
N GLY A 49 -0.98 -18.57 14.06
CA GLY A 49 -0.75 -19.87 14.70
C GLY A 49 -1.89 -20.26 15.64
N ASP A 50 -1.61 -21.18 16.56
CA ASP A 50 -2.59 -21.68 17.53
C ASP A 50 -3.13 -20.52 18.40
N GLN A 51 -4.46 -20.46 18.54
CA GLN A 51 -5.16 -19.48 19.38
C GLN A 51 -5.09 -19.83 20.87
N TYR A 52 -4.73 -21.06 21.23
CA TYR A 52 -4.59 -21.47 22.63
C TYR A 52 -3.18 -21.25 23.19
N ASP A 53 -2.20 -20.89 22.35
CA ASP A 53 -0.85 -20.54 22.77
C ASP A 53 -0.73 -19.02 23.02
N PRO A 54 -0.53 -18.57 24.28
CA PRO A 54 -0.35 -17.15 24.59
C PRO A 54 0.85 -16.50 23.89
N ALA A 55 1.85 -17.27 23.46
CA ALA A 55 3.01 -16.75 22.73
C ALA A 55 2.64 -16.23 21.33
N ASN A 56 1.49 -16.63 20.80
CA ASN A 56 0.95 -16.18 19.51
C ASN A 56 0.18 -14.86 19.58
N TYR A 57 0.10 -14.24 20.77
CA TYR A 57 -0.57 -12.95 20.97
C TYR A 57 0.45 -11.81 21.16
N ARG A 58 0.12 -10.66 20.58
CA ARG A 58 0.82 -9.39 20.83
C ARG A 58 0.06 -8.59 21.88
N GLY A 59 0.69 -8.30 23.01
CA GLY A 59 0.11 -7.45 24.05
C GLY A 59 0.27 -5.97 23.72
N ILE A 60 -0.79 -5.30 23.29
CA ILE A 60 -0.78 -3.83 23.09
C ILE A 60 -1.15 -3.15 24.40
N CYS A 61 -0.24 -2.34 24.94
CA CYS A 61 -0.45 -1.61 26.18
C CYS A 61 -1.00 -0.20 25.92
N VAL A 62 -2.16 0.10 26.52
CA VAL A 62 -2.79 1.42 26.50
C VAL A 62 -2.58 2.08 27.86
N SER A 63 -1.84 3.18 27.88
CA SER A 63 -1.61 4.03 29.07
C SER A 63 -2.52 5.26 29.12
N SER A 64 -2.41 6.06 30.20
CA SER A 64 -3.08 7.37 30.37
C SER A 64 -2.85 8.30 29.17
N THR A 65 -3.89 9.04 28.79
CA THR A 65 -3.83 10.00 27.67
C THR A 65 -2.83 11.12 27.93
N LEU A 66 -2.80 11.66 29.17
CA LEU A 66 -1.82 12.69 29.55
C LEU A 66 -0.40 12.14 29.56
N GLY A 67 -0.19 10.92 30.08
CA GLY A 67 1.11 10.25 30.02
C GLY A 67 1.61 10.02 28.59
N LYS A 68 0.72 9.63 27.66
CA LYS A 68 1.05 9.50 26.23
C LYS A 68 1.46 10.83 25.60
N LEU A 69 0.71 11.90 25.88
CA LEU A 69 1.03 13.23 25.37
C LEU A 69 2.40 13.70 25.89
N PHE A 70 2.65 13.53 27.19
CA PHE A 70 3.94 13.86 27.79
C PHE A 70 5.08 13.04 27.19
N ASN A 71 4.92 11.72 27.04
CA ASN A 71 5.91 10.86 26.40
C ASN A 71 6.14 11.19 24.93
N SER A 72 5.13 11.68 24.21
CA SER A 72 5.29 12.17 22.83
C SER A 72 6.17 13.42 22.76
N ILE A 73 6.00 14.35 23.71
CA ILE A 73 6.84 15.55 23.83
C ILE A 73 8.28 15.17 24.18
N GLN A 74 8.47 14.29 25.17
CA GLN A 74 9.80 13.78 25.53
C GLN A 74 10.47 13.09 24.33
N ASN A 75 9.74 12.23 23.63
CA ASN A 75 10.23 11.53 22.45
C ASN A 75 10.71 12.50 21.37
N LYS A 76 9.93 13.54 21.08
CA LYS A 76 10.31 14.57 20.10
C LYS A 76 11.64 15.25 20.47
N ARG A 77 11.83 15.59 21.75
CA ARG A 77 13.07 16.24 22.24
C ARG A 77 14.26 15.29 22.16
N ILE A 78 14.10 14.06 22.62
CA ILE A 78 15.15 13.04 22.59
C ILE A 78 15.54 12.72 21.14
N LEU A 79 14.57 12.48 20.26
CA LEU A 79 14.83 12.15 18.87
C LEU A 79 15.53 13.30 18.11
N SER A 80 15.17 14.54 18.43
CA SER A 80 15.87 15.74 17.92
C SER A 80 17.33 15.75 18.34
N PHE A 81 17.61 15.50 19.62
CA PHE A 81 18.98 15.41 20.14
C PHE A 81 19.77 14.28 19.46
N LEU A 82 19.22 13.06 19.41
CA LEU A 82 19.88 11.92 18.78
C LEU A 82 20.21 12.16 17.30
N THR A 83 19.32 12.84 16.59
CA THR A 83 19.48 13.15 15.16
C THR A 83 20.49 14.28 14.95
N GLN A 84 20.41 15.36 15.73
CA GLN A 84 21.33 16.50 15.63
C GLN A 84 22.78 16.10 15.92
N HIS A 85 22.98 15.16 16.85
CA HIS A 85 24.30 14.70 17.27
C HIS A 85 24.73 13.38 16.60
N ASN A 86 23.96 12.85 15.64
CA ASN A 86 24.23 11.58 14.95
C ASN A 86 24.56 10.43 15.91
N VAL A 87 23.82 10.32 17.03
CA VAL A 87 24.10 9.36 18.11
C VAL A 87 23.80 7.92 17.67
N LEU A 88 22.71 7.74 16.91
CA LEU A 88 22.32 6.43 16.42
C LEU A 88 23.05 6.10 15.12
N ASN A 89 23.45 4.84 14.99
CA ASN A 89 24.11 4.32 13.80
C ASN A 89 23.22 4.52 12.56
N ARG A 90 23.82 5.01 11.47
CA ARG A 90 23.16 5.31 10.19
C ARG A 90 22.38 4.14 9.57
N SER A 91 22.73 2.90 9.93
CA SER A 91 22.07 1.68 9.47
C SER A 91 20.68 1.49 10.10
N GLN A 92 20.33 2.22 11.16
CA GLN A 92 19.01 2.20 11.79
C GLN A 92 18.06 3.17 11.08
N ALA A 93 17.07 2.64 10.37
CA ALA A 93 16.02 3.42 9.69
C ALA A 93 14.64 3.31 10.37
N GLY A 94 14.44 2.32 11.24
CA GLY A 94 13.16 2.11 11.92
C GLY A 94 12.88 3.21 12.93
N PHE A 95 11.67 3.77 12.92
CA PHE A 95 11.26 4.85 13.82
C PHE A 95 12.12 6.13 13.77
N MET A 96 12.97 6.27 12.75
CA MET A 96 13.78 7.46 12.53
C MET A 96 13.03 8.48 11.67
N PRO A 97 13.20 9.78 11.94
CA PRO A 97 12.60 10.82 11.11
C PRO A 97 13.17 10.73 9.69
N ASN A 98 12.32 11.03 8.69
CA ASN A 98 12.69 11.04 7.28
C ASN A 98 13.25 9.71 6.73
N HIS A 99 12.94 8.58 7.38
CA HIS A 99 13.25 7.24 6.87
C HIS A 99 11.96 6.46 6.59
N ARG A 100 11.99 5.61 5.56
CA ARG A 100 10.88 4.76 5.11
C ARG A 100 11.33 3.31 5.04
N THR A 101 10.40 2.35 5.15
CA THR A 101 10.73 0.93 4.90
C THR A 101 11.30 0.72 3.49
N THR A 102 10.81 1.50 2.52
CA THR A 102 11.27 1.47 1.14
C THR A 102 12.73 1.88 0.96
N ASP A 103 13.31 2.64 1.90
CA ASP A 103 14.72 3.07 1.83
C ASP A 103 15.68 1.88 1.94
N HIS A 104 15.42 0.97 2.87
CA HIS A 104 16.17 -0.28 2.99
C HIS A 104 15.89 -1.25 1.85
N ILE A 105 14.66 -1.28 1.33
CA ILE A 105 14.30 -2.10 0.17
C ILE A 105 15.05 -1.62 -1.08
N TYR A 106 15.09 -0.31 -1.32
CA TYR A 106 15.82 0.32 -2.43
C TYR A 106 17.34 0.11 -2.30
N THR A 107 17.86 0.28 -1.09
CA THR A 107 19.28 0.03 -0.77
C THR A 107 19.66 -1.42 -1.07
N LEU A 108 18.91 -2.38 -0.52
CA LEU A 108 19.15 -3.81 -0.75
C LEU A 108 19.10 -4.15 -2.25
N HIS A 109 18.11 -3.64 -2.98
CA HIS A 109 17.99 -3.92 -4.41
C HIS A 109 19.14 -3.30 -5.22
N SER A 110 19.66 -2.13 -4.81
CA SER A 110 20.84 -1.52 -5.43
C SER A 110 22.09 -2.37 -5.19
N LEU A 111 22.28 -2.87 -3.96
CA LEU A 111 23.35 -3.82 -3.64
C LEU A 111 23.26 -5.11 -4.47
N ILE A 112 22.06 -5.69 -4.61
CA ILE A 112 21.83 -6.87 -5.45
C ILE A 112 22.17 -6.57 -6.91
N LYS A 113 21.76 -5.41 -7.44
CA LYS A 113 22.11 -5.00 -8.81
C LYS A 113 23.64 -4.98 -8.99
N ASP A 114 24.35 -4.32 -8.09
CA ASP A 114 25.79 -4.10 -8.25
C ASP A 114 26.61 -5.36 -7.99
N HIS A 115 26.36 -6.07 -6.89
CA HIS A 115 27.19 -7.21 -6.47
C HIS A 115 26.74 -8.56 -7.02
N VAL A 116 25.52 -8.67 -7.57
CA VAL A 116 25.01 -9.93 -8.16
C VAL A 116 24.86 -9.80 -9.67
N HIS A 117 24.14 -8.78 -10.15
CA HIS A 117 23.79 -8.68 -11.57
C HIS A 117 24.90 -8.06 -12.40
N ASN A 118 25.73 -7.18 -11.83
CA ASN A 118 26.85 -6.54 -12.51
C ASN A 118 28.19 -7.25 -12.29
N THR A 119 28.34 -8.09 -11.26
CA THR A 119 29.57 -8.87 -11.00
C THR A 119 29.49 -10.29 -11.58
N LYS A 120 30.55 -10.74 -12.26
CA LYS A 120 30.64 -12.13 -12.76
C LYS A 120 30.71 -13.09 -11.56
N HIS A 121 29.80 -14.07 -11.53
CA HIS A 121 29.62 -14.99 -10.38
C HIS A 121 29.33 -14.28 -9.05
N GLY A 122 28.80 -13.05 -9.12
CA GLY A 122 28.44 -12.25 -7.96
C GLY A 122 27.41 -12.90 -7.05
N LYS A 123 27.62 -12.78 -5.73
CA LYS A 123 26.76 -13.32 -4.69
C LYS A 123 26.69 -12.37 -3.50
N ILE A 124 25.54 -12.35 -2.84
CA ILE A 124 25.40 -11.75 -1.51
C ILE A 124 24.84 -12.82 -0.58
N PHE A 125 25.54 -13.05 0.53
CA PHE A 125 25.07 -13.88 1.62
C PHE A 125 24.31 -12.98 2.58
N ALA A 126 23.01 -13.25 2.77
CA ALA A 126 22.14 -12.44 3.59
C ALA A 126 21.52 -13.29 4.71
N CYS A 127 21.44 -12.76 5.92
CA CYS A 127 20.69 -13.37 7.02
C CYS A 127 19.63 -12.40 7.53
N PHE A 128 18.36 -12.81 7.44
CA PHE A 128 17.23 -12.09 8.01
C PHE A 128 17.00 -12.59 9.43
N VAL A 129 17.26 -11.73 10.41
CA VAL A 129 17.23 -12.06 11.83
C VAL A 129 15.88 -11.65 12.42
N ASP A 130 15.21 -12.57 13.10
CA ASP A 130 13.98 -12.34 13.87
C ASP A 130 14.31 -12.47 15.35
N PHE A 131 14.15 -11.41 16.13
CA PHE A 131 14.35 -11.47 17.58
C PHE A 131 13.07 -11.98 18.28
N LYS A 132 13.22 -12.85 19.28
CA LYS A 132 12.12 -13.30 20.13
C LYS A 132 11.67 -12.15 21.02
N LYS A 133 10.48 -11.61 20.72
CA LYS A 133 9.82 -10.57 21.52
C LYS A 133 10.76 -9.40 21.87
N ALA A 134 11.45 -8.85 20.88
CA ALA A 134 12.55 -7.88 21.06
C ALA A 134 12.22 -6.75 22.06
N PHE A 135 11.04 -6.14 21.90
CA PHE A 135 10.57 -5.06 22.77
C PHE A 135 10.35 -5.52 24.21
N ASP A 136 9.87 -6.74 24.42
CA ASP A 136 9.57 -7.29 25.75
C ASP A 136 10.84 -7.80 26.47
N SER A 137 11.91 -8.06 25.71
CA SER A 137 13.18 -8.62 26.22
C SER A 137 14.11 -7.57 26.84
N VAL A 138 13.91 -6.28 26.56
CA VAL A 138 14.74 -5.18 27.09
C VAL A 138 14.72 -5.16 28.62
N TRP A 139 15.85 -5.40 29.26
CA TRP A 139 15.96 -5.29 30.73
C TRP A 139 16.30 -3.85 31.12
N HIS A 140 15.61 -3.33 32.13
CA HIS A 140 15.62 -1.89 32.41
C HIS A 140 16.97 -1.31 32.85
N PRO A 141 17.78 -1.96 33.71
CA PRO A 141 19.08 -1.41 34.06
C PRO A 141 20.02 -1.27 32.85
N GLY A 142 20.01 -2.23 31.92
CA GLY A 142 20.75 -2.13 30.65
C GLY A 142 20.26 -0.97 29.78
N LEU A 143 18.94 -0.77 29.70
CA LEU A 143 18.37 0.40 29.00
C LEU A 143 18.85 1.71 29.63
N PHE A 144 18.84 1.81 30.96
CA PHE A 144 19.30 3.02 31.64
C PHE A 144 20.79 3.29 31.40
N LEU A 145 21.61 2.25 31.36
CA LEU A 145 23.02 2.38 30.97
C LEU A 145 23.14 2.93 29.54
N LYS A 146 22.41 2.36 28.56
CA LYS A 146 22.43 2.84 27.17
C LYS A 146 21.95 4.28 27.01
N LEU A 147 21.01 4.73 27.82
CA LEU A 147 20.60 6.14 27.84
C LEU A 147 21.75 7.07 28.23
N LEU A 148 22.47 6.74 29.29
CA LEU A 148 23.61 7.53 29.76
C LEU A 148 24.77 7.52 28.73
N GLU A 149 25.09 6.35 28.17
CA GLU A 149 26.10 6.21 27.10
C GLU A 149 25.74 7.03 25.86
N SER A 150 24.44 7.17 25.56
CA SER A 150 23.93 7.98 24.45
C SER A 150 23.87 9.49 24.76
N GLY A 151 24.34 9.93 25.93
CA GLY A 151 24.30 11.33 26.36
C GLY A 151 22.94 11.81 26.91
N ILE A 152 22.00 10.90 27.17
CA ILE A 152 20.69 11.24 27.75
C ILE A 152 20.80 11.16 29.28
N GLY A 153 21.07 12.30 29.90
CA GLY A 153 21.17 12.46 31.35
C GLY A 153 20.15 13.43 31.95
N GLY A 154 20.41 13.82 33.21
CA GLY A 154 19.64 14.83 33.93
C GLY A 154 18.16 14.45 34.12
N LYS A 155 17.30 15.48 34.12
CA LYS A 155 15.88 15.31 34.47
C LYS A 155 15.10 14.42 33.50
N ILE A 156 15.44 14.41 32.22
CA ILE A 156 14.80 13.51 31.25
C ILE A 156 15.10 12.05 31.61
N TYR A 157 16.36 11.75 31.93
CA TYR A 157 16.75 10.42 32.39
C TYR A 157 16.01 10.02 33.68
N ASP A 158 15.94 10.90 34.67
CA ASP A 158 15.25 10.63 35.93
C ASP A 158 13.77 10.28 35.72
N VAL A 159 13.07 11.05 34.88
CA VAL A 159 11.67 10.78 34.55
C VAL A 159 11.49 9.45 33.84
N ILE A 160 12.35 9.12 32.87
CA ILE A 160 12.31 7.83 32.17
C ILE A 160 12.53 6.70 33.16
N LYS A 161 13.57 6.79 33.99
CA LYS A 161 13.89 5.80 35.02
C LYS A 161 12.74 5.60 36.01
N SER A 162 12.17 6.69 36.50
CA SER A 162 10.97 6.68 37.35
C SER A 162 9.80 5.98 36.68
N SER A 163 9.55 6.25 35.40
CA SER A 163 8.48 5.58 34.66
C SER A 163 8.71 4.06 34.60
N TYR A 164 9.91 3.57 34.30
CA TYR A 164 10.15 2.14 34.14
C TYR A 164 10.24 1.35 35.44
N ASN A 165 10.68 1.96 36.54
CA ASN A 165 10.78 1.28 37.84
C ASN A 165 9.42 0.87 38.43
N GLU A 166 8.40 1.72 38.29
CA GLU A 166 7.07 1.56 38.91
C GLU A 166 5.97 1.22 37.89
N ASN A 167 6.29 0.43 36.87
CA ASN A 167 5.38 0.13 35.76
C ASN A 167 4.44 -1.05 36.09
N PHE A 168 3.13 -0.81 36.09
CA PHE A 168 2.12 -1.82 36.39
C PHE A 168 1.16 -2.01 35.21
N CYS A 169 0.86 -3.26 34.88
CA CYS A 169 -0.02 -3.62 33.78
C CYS A 169 -1.17 -4.52 34.25
N SER A 170 -2.33 -4.40 33.62
CA SER A 170 -3.46 -5.34 33.75
C SER A 170 -3.84 -5.86 32.36
N ILE A 171 -4.23 -7.13 32.25
CA ILE A 171 -4.64 -7.73 30.98
C ILE A 171 -6.16 -7.58 30.81
N LYS A 172 -6.59 -7.05 29.66
CA LYS A 172 -8.00 -6.92 29.28
C LYS A 172 -8.37 -7.98 28.24
N VAL A 173 -9.33 -8.84 28.58
CA VAL A 173 -9.93 -9.81 27.66
C VAL A 173 -11.45 -9.77 27.79
N ASN A 174 -12.16 -9.65 26.67
CA ASN A 174 -13.64 -9.67 26.62
C ASN A 174 -14.31 -8.72 27.63
N GLY A 175 -13.76 -7.52 27.79
CA GLY A 175 -14.28 -6.50 28.72
C GLY A 175 -13.89 -6.68 30.18
N LYS A 176 -13.38 -7.85 30.58
CA LYS A 176 -12.86 -8.12 31.93
C LYS A 176 -11.37 -7.76 32.04
N ARG A 177 -10.90 -7.57 33.27
CA ARG A 177 -9.51 -7.19 33.58
C ARG A 177 -8.94 -8.10 34.66
N THR A 178 -7.65 -8.41 34.56
CA THR A 178 -6.90 -9.05 35.65
C THR A 178 -6.54 -8.02 36.73
N GLU A 179 -6.03 -8.51 37.86
CA GLU A 179 -5.28 -7.66 38.78
C GLU A 179 -4.04 -7.05 38.10
N TYR A 180 -3.55 -5.95 38.67
CA TYR A 180 -2.33 -5.30 38.21
C TYR A 180 -1.11 -6.11 38.64
N PHE A 181 -0.19 -6.32 37.71
CA PHE A 181 1.11 -6.92 37.96
C PHE A 181 2.22 -5.98 37.51
N ARG A 182 3.39 -6.08 38.15
CA ARG A 182 4.56 -5.29 37.79
C ARG A 182 5.20 -5.81 36.50
N GLN A 183 5.46 -4.92 35.55
CA GLN A 183 6.21 -5.23 34.34
C GLN A 183 7.71 -4.96 34.57
N ALA A 184 8.46 -6.00 34.92
CA ALA A 184 9.89 -5.89 35.26
C ALA A 184 10.84 -5.83 34.04
N ARG A 185 10.36 -6.16 32.84
CA ARG A 185 11.13 -6.16 31.59
C ARG A 185 10.29 -5.66 30.42
N GLY A 186 10.99 -5.15 29.43
CA GLY A 186 10.45 -4.67 28.17
C GLY A 186 10.16 -3.19 28.14
N VAL A 187 10.12 -2.65 26.92
CA VAL A 187 9.55 -1.34 26.62
C VAL A 187 8.04 -1.45 26.37
N ARG A 188 7.28 -0.37 26.61
CA ARG A 188 5.82 -0.40 26.53
C ARG A 188 5.35 -0.38 25.08
N GLN A 189 4.87 -1.51 24.58
CA GLN A 189 4.24 -1.57 23.26
C GLN A 189 2.98 -0.68 23.23
N GLY A 190 2.99 0.36 22.39
CA GLY A 190 1.93 1.38 22.32
C GLY A 190 2.26 2.72 22.98
N CYS A 191 3.41 2.83 23.67
CA CYS A 191 3.96 4.11 24.11
C CYS A 191 4.78 4.76 22.99
N SER A 192 4.62 6.07 22.76
CA SER A 192 5.33 6.80 21.71
C SER A 192 6.84 6.91 21.93
N LEU A 193 7.30 6.83 23.17
CA LEU A 193 8.73 6.93 23.53
C LEU A 193 9.46 5.59 23.39
N SER A 194 8.74 4.48 23.56
CA SER A 194 9.33 3.13 23.58
C SER A 194 10.09 2.74 22.31
N PRO A 195 9.66 3.09 21.08
CA PRO A 195 10.44 2.81 19.88
C PRO A 195 11.83 3.49 19.88
N THR A 196 11.92 4.74 20.30
CA THR A 196 13.21 5.46 20.39
C THR A 196 14.11 4.88 21.49
N LEU A 197 13.52 4.50 22.63
CA LEU A 197 14.27 3.79 23.68
C LEU A 197 14.82 2.45 23.19
N PHE A 198 14.05 1.71 22.38
CA PHE A 198 14.51 0.48 21.77
C PHE A 198 15.64 0.73 20.77
N ASN A 199 15.53 1.76 19.93
CA ASN A 199 16.62 2.13 19.00
C ASN A 199 17.93 2.45 19.73
N ILE A 200 17.86 3.17 20.85
CA ILE A 200 19.03 3.45 21.71
C ILE A 200 19.59 2.13 22.28
N TYR A 201 18.72 1.24 22.75
CA TYR A 201 19.11 -0.04 23.33
C TYR A 201 19.88 -0.92 22.34
N ILE A 202 19.37 -1.08 21.12
CA ILE A 202 19.97 -1.93 20.09
C ILE A 202 21.16 -1.26 19.38
N ASN A 203 21.40 0.04 19.60
CA ASN A 203 22.46 0.78 18.89
C ASN A 203 23.85 0.18 19.10
N GLY A 204 24.14 -0.36 20.29
CA GLY A 204 25.44 -1.00 20.55
C GLY A 204 25.66 -2.26 19.70
N LEU A 205 24.60 -2.96 19.26
CA LEU A 205 24.74 -4.07 18.30
C LEU A 205 25.17 -3.53 16.95
N ALA A 206 24.58 -2.42 16.51
CA ALA A 206 24.93 -1.77 15.25
C ALA A 206 26.40 -1.32 15.26
N GLU A 207 26.88 -0.73 16.37
CA GLU A 207 28.30 -0.37 16.55
C GLU A 207 29.22 -1.59 16.55
N ALA A 208 28.83 -2.69 17.22
CA ALA A 208 29.61 -3.93 17.23
C ALA A 208 29.71 -4.57 15.83
N LEU A 209 28.63 -4.53 15.04
CA LEU A 209 28.62 -5.03 13.67
C LEU A 209 29.45 -4.12 12.73
N GLU A 210 29.31 -2.80 12.84
CA GLU A 210 30.07 -1.84 12.01
C GLU A 210 31.58 -1.98 12.25
N SER A 211 32.00 -2.13 13.53
CA SER A 211 33.40 -2.27 13.94
C SER A 211 34.00 -3.67 13.71
N SER A 212 33.18 -4.65 13.35
CA SER A 212 33.66 -6.01 13.08
C SER A 212 34.57 -6.08 11.85
N SER A 213 35.48 -7.05 11.81
CA SER A 213 36.33 -7.32 10.64
C SER A 213 35.59 -8.01 9.48
N ALA A 214 34.31 -8.35 9.67
CA ALA A 214 33.51 -8.96 8.63
C ALA A 214 33.39 -8.01 7.42
N PRO A 215 33.65 -8.48 6.19
CA PRO A 215 33.53 -7.64 5.01
C PRO A 215 32.06 -7.32 4.73
N GLY A 216 31.78 -6.06 4.42
CA GLY A 216 30.49 -5.62 3.92
C GLY A 216 30.46 -5.49 2.40
N LEU A 217 29.35 -4.96 1.89
CA LEU A 217 29.15 -4.66 0.48
C LEU A 217 29.41 -3.19 0.21
N THR A 218 30.18 -2.88 -0.83
CA THR A 218 30.40 -1.50 -1.26
C THR A 218 29.11 -0.91 -1.85
N LEU A 219 28.74 0.29 -1.41
CA LEU A 219 27.65 1.09 -1.94
C LEU A 219 28.16 2.51 -2.15
N HIS A 220 28.42 2.88 -3.40
CA HIS A 220 29.13 4.13 -3.72
C HIS A 220 30.46 4.22 -2.94
N ASP A 221 30.59 5.14 -1.98
CA ASP A 221 31.77 5.43 -1.16
C ASP A 221 31.65 4.86 0.27
N THR A 222 30.66 4.02 0.55
CA THR A 222 30.47 3.41 1.87
C THR A 222 30.41 1.90 1.81
N GLU A 223 30.76 1.25 2.93
CA GLU A 223 30.50 -0.17 3.15
C GLU A 223 29.16 -0.37 3.87
N VAL A 224 28.43 -1.44 3.52
CA VAL A 224 27.17 -1.86 4.12
C VAL A 224 27.28 -3.30 4.60
N LYS A 225 27.34 -3.49 5.92
CA LYS A 225 27.39 -4.82 6.57
C LYS A 225 26.02 -5.31 7.02
N PHE A 226 25.12 -4.38 7.33
CA PHE A 226 23.77 -4.71 7.79
C PHE A 226 22.80 -3.55 7.54
N LEU A 227 21.51 -3.87 7.61
CA LEU A 227 20.40 -2.92 7.58
C LEU A 227 19.48 -3.20 8.77
N LEU A 228 19.17 -2.17 9.56
CA LEU A 228 18.34 -2.30 10.75
C LEU A 228 17.06 -1.45 10.64
N TYR A 229 15.91 -2.08 10.77
CA TYR A 229 14.62 -1.39 10.83
C TYR A 229 13.91 -1.77 12.12
N ALA A 230 14.17 -1.00 13.19
CA ALA A 230 13.81 -1.36 14.54
C ALA A 230 14.43 -2.70 14.94
N ASP A 231 13.63 -3.74 15.13
CA ASP A 231 14.06 -5.11 15.42
C ASP A 231 14.33 -5.96 14.17
N ASP A 232 13.86 -5.56 12.98
CA ASP A 232 14.18 -6.26 11.74
C ASP A 232 15.64 -6.00 11.35
N LEU A 233 16.52 -6.99 11.57
CA LEU A 233 17.94 -6.93 11.22
C LEU A 233 18.22 -7.81 9.99
N LEU A 234 18.88 -7.21 9.00
CA LEU A 234 19.40 -7.90 7.82
C LEU A 234 20.92 -7.81 7.81
N LEU A 235 21.62 -8.93 8.02
CA LEU A 235 23.07 -9.03 7.85
C LEU A 235 23.42 -9.31 6.39
N LEU A 236 24.48 -8.70 5.88
CA LEU A 236 24.90 -8.78 4.48
C LEU A 236 26.41 -8.96 4.40
N SER A 237 26.85 -9.89 3.54
CA SER A 237 28.27 -10.10 3.26
C SER A 237 28.48 -10.57 1.80
N PRO A 238 29.57 -10.14 1.13
CA PRO A 238 29.98 -10.71 -0.15
C PRO A 238 30.60 -12.10 -0.02
N LYS A 239 30.96 -12.53 1.21
CA LYS A 239 31.64 -13.80 1.49
C LYS A 239 30.89 -14.66 2.51
N GLU A 240 30.89 -15.97 2.31
CA GLU A 240 30.30 -16.93 3.25
C GLU A 240 30.88 -16.78 4.66
N ARG A 241 32.21 -16.83 4.81
CA ARG A 241 32.84 -16.63 6.13
C ARG A 241 32.49 -15.28 6.77
N GLY A 242 32.39 -14.21 5.98
CA GLY A 242 32.03 -12.89 6.48
C GLY A 242 30.61 -12.81 7.06
N LEU A 243 29.66 -13.57 6.50
CA LEU A 243 28.32 -13.66 7.10
C LEU A 243 28.39 -14.43 8.43
N GLN A 244 29.18 -15.50 8.49
CA GLN A 244 29.38 -16.27 9.73
C GLN A 244 30.05 -15.42 10.83
N ASP A 245 31.08 -14.64 10.49
CA ASP A 245 31.71 -13.69 11.42
C ASP A 245 30.69 -12.69 11.99
N SER A 246 29.77 -12.19 11.15
CA SER A 246 28.69 -11.29 11.57
C SER A 246 27.68 -11.98 12.50
N LEU A 247 27.39 -13.26 12.27
CA LEU A 247 26.53 -14.06 13.13
C LEU A 247 27.17 -14.31 14.51
N GLU A 248 28.48 -14.55 14.56
CA GLU A 248 29.24 -14.72 15.81
C GLU A 248 29.21 -13.42 16.65
N VAL A 249 29.34 -12.24 16.02
CA VAL A 249 29.18 -10.94 16.69
C VAL A 249 27.76 -10.77 17.23
N LEU A 250 26.75 -11.10 16.40
CA LEU A 250 25.34 -11.03 16.79
C LEU A 250 25.03 -11.94 17.97
N GLU A 251 25.54 -13.18 17.98
CA GLU A 251 25.37 -14.16 19.06
C GLU A 251 25.94 -13.63 20.38
N LYS A 252 27.22 -13.21 20.36
CA LYS A 252 27.89 -12.66 21.55
C LYS A 252 27.14 -11.45 22.11
N TYR A 253 26.72 -10.52 21.26
CA TYR A 253 25.99 -9.33 21.69
C TYR A 253 24.61 -9.69 22.25
N SER A 254 23.89 -10.58 21.56
CA SER A 254 22.54 -11.00 21.94
C SER A 254 22.52 -11.70 23.30
N ALA A 255 23.54 -12.50 23.60
CA ALA A 255 23.72 -13.12 24.92
C ALA A 255 23.99 -12.07 26.01
N ALA A 256 24.86 -11.10 25.75
CA ALA A 256 25.22 -10.05 26.71
C ALA A 256 24.08 -9.07 27.00
N TRP A 257 23.27 -8.75 25.99
CA TRP A 257 22.22 -7.72 26.07
C TRP A 257 20.80 -8.29 26.04
N ALA A 258 20.62 -9.57 26.38
CA ALA A 258 19.31 -10.20 26.50
C ALA A 258 18.38 -9.94 25.28
N LEU A 259 18.92 -10.10 24.06
CA LEU A 259 18.16 -10.01 22.80
C LEU A 259 18.04 -11.41 22.19
N PRO A 260 17.20 -12.30 22.75
CA PRO A 260 17.14 -13.68 22.29
C PRO A 260 16.69 -13.76 20.82
N ILE A 261 17.40 -14.57 20.02
CA ILE A 261 17.12 -14.72 18.59
C ILE A 261 16.15 -15.90 18.35
N ASN A 262 15.25 -15.73 17.40
CA ASN A 262 14.32 -16.74 16.94
C ASN A 262 14.93 -17.52 15.77
N GLN A 263 15.75 -18.52 16.09
CA GLN A 263 16.42 -19.36 15.08
C GLN A 263 15.45 -19.96 14.04
N LYS A 264 14.23 -20.34 14.43
CA LYS A 264 13.24 -20.90 13.50
C LYS A 264 12.72 -19.90 12.47
N LYS A 265 12.66 -18.61 12.82
CA LYS A 265 12.22 -17.53 11.91
C LYS A 265 13.38 -16.79 11.25
N THR A 266 14.56 -16.88 11.84
CA THR A 266 15.80 -16.38 11.25
C THR A 266 16.15 -17.27 10.06
N LYS A 267 16.39 -16.66 8.90
CA LYS A 267 16.63 -17.39 7.64
C LYS A 267 17.81 -16.80 6.89
N VAL A 268 18.61 -17.68 6.30
CA VAL A 268 19.66 -17.27 5.37
C VAL A 268 19.12 -17.31 3.95
N MET A 269 19.54 -16.37 3.12
CA MET A 269 19.30 -16.40 1.68
C MET A 269 20.55 -15.96 0.94
N VAL A 270 20.90 -16.69 -0.11
CA VAL A 270 22.00 -16.32 -1.01
C VAL A 270 21.40 -15.65 -2.25
N PHE A 271 21.63 -14.35 -2.40
CA PHE A 271 21.29 -13.65 -3.63
C PHE A 271 22.30 -13.99 -4.71
N GLN A 272 21.81 -14.42 -5.87
CA GLN A 272 22.62 -14.83 -7.01
C GLN A 272 21.82 -14.70 -8.31
N ARG A 273 22.51 -14.66 -9.46
CA ARG A 273 21.84 -14.65 -10.76
C ARG A 273 20.97 -15.89 -10.94
N LYS A 274 19.89 -15.75 -11.72
CA LYS A 274 19.03 -16.89 -12.08
C LYS A 274 19.87 -17.99 -12.74
N ASN A 275 19.58 -19.25 -12.38
CA ASN A 275 20.25 -20.45 -12.87
C ASN A 275 21.74 -20.58 -12.46
N ALA A 276 22.24 -19.75 -11.54
CA ALA A 276 23.56 -19.98 -10.94
C ALA A 276 23.57 -21.32 -10.19
N LYS A 277 24.69 -22.06 -10.28
CA LYS A 277 24.88 -23.28 -9.49
C LYS A 277 24.84 -22.90 -8.00
N THR A 278 23.82 -23.42 -7.31
CA THR A 278 23.69 -23.27 -5.86
C THR A 278 24.63 -24.25 -5.21
N ARG A 279 25.59 -23.74 -4.44
CA ARG A 279 26.34 -24.55 -3.48
C ARG A 279 25.64 -24.34 -2.13
N SER A 280 25.36 -25.42 -1.42
CA SER A 280 24.85 -25.34 -0.05
C SER A 280 25.91 -24.66 0.82
N SER A 281 25.52 -23.58 1.49
CA SER A 281 26.34 -22.90 2.49
C SER A 281 25.74 -23.18 3.86
N CYS A 282 26.58 -23.56 4.83
CA CYS A 282 26.14 -23.91 6.17
C CYS A 282 26.47 -22.77 7.14
N PHE A 283 25.45 -22.18 7.75
CA PHE A 283 25.59 -21.12 8.73
C PHE A 283 25.05 -21.58 10.07
N THR A 284 25.76 -21.25 11.15
CA THR A 284 25.38 -21.62 12.51
C THR A 284 25.13 -20.39 13.38
N LEU A 285 24.17 -20.49 14.30
CA LEU A 285 23.83 -19.46 15.28
C LEU A 285 23.37 -20.10 16.59
N ASN A 286 24.08 -19.86 17.69
CA ASN A 286 23.97 -20.59 18.96
C ASN A 286 23.97 -22.12 18.73
N ASP A 287 25.03 -22.61 18.07
CA ASP A 287 25.25 -24.02 17.73
C ASP A 287 24.18 -24.70 16.87
N CYS A 288 23.21 -23.94 16.35
CA CYS A 288 22.15 -24.46 15.50
C CYS A 288 22.36 -24.03 14.05
N THR A 289 22.21 -24.96 13.10
CA THR A 289 22.22 -24.63 11.67
C THR A 289 20.99 -23.82 11.28
N LEU A 290 21.20 -22.72 10.57
CA LEU A 290 20.13 -21.88 10.04
C LEU A 290 19.60 -22.41 8.71
N ASP A 291 18.28 -22.36 8.53
CA ASP A 291 17.65 -22.78 7.29
C ASP A 291 17.92 -21.78 6.16
N GLU A 292 18.28 -22.31 4.99
CA GLU A 292 18.41 -21.54 3.74
C GLU A 292 17.05 -21.42 3.04
N ALA A 293 16.59 -20.19 2.81
CA ALA A 293 15.31 -19.90 2.16
C ALA A 293 15.47 -19.57 0.66
N ASN A 294 14.42 -19.83 -0.12
CA ASN A 294 14.32 -19.41 -1.53
C ASN A 294 13.66 -18.04 -1.69
N SER A 295 12.78 -17.70 -0.76
CA SER A 295 12.17 -16.38 -0.63
C SER A 295 11.98 -16.00 0.84
N TYR A 296 11.93 -14.69 1.10
CA TYR A 296 11.71 -14.13 2.43
C TYR A 296 10.90 -12.84 2.33
N THR A 297 9.99 -12.59 3.28
CA THR A 297 9.26 -11.31 3.36
C THR A 297 10.06 -10.31 4.17
N TYR A 298 10.76 -9.39 3.50
CA TYR A 298 11.53 -8.33 4.14
C TYR A 298 10.77 -7.01 4.11
N LEU A 299 10.54 -6.42 5.27
CA LEU A 299 9.81 -5.15 5.44
C LEU A 299 8.47 -5.10 4.68
N GLY A 300 7.77 -6.24 4.62
CA GLY A 300 6.45 -6.38 3.99
C GLY A 300 6.45 -6.66 2.49
N LEU A 301 7.61 -6.78 1.83
CA LEU A 301 7.72 -7.25 0.45
C LEU A 301 8.46 -8.59 0.38
N GLU A 302 7.94 -9.51 -0.43
CA GLU A 302 8.60 -10.78 -0.69
C GLU A 302 9.78 -10.58 -1.65
N THR A 303 10.96 -11.05 -1.25
CA THR A 303 12.15 -11.08 -2.11
C THR A 303 12.60 -12.51 -2.31
N ASN A 304 13.11 -12.82 -3.49
CA ASN A 304 13.67 -14.14 -3.82
C ASN A 304 15.18 -14.02 -4.09
N ARG A 305 15.85 -15.16 -4.31
CA ARG A 305 17.31 -15.21 -4.58
C ARG A 305 17.78 -14.34 -5.75
N SER A 306 16.91 -14.00 -6.70
CA SER A 306 17.27 -13.12 -7.82
C SER A 306 17.04 -11.63 -7.55
N GLY A 307 16.42 -11.28 -6.41
CA GLY A 307 15.99 -9.92 -6.09
C GLY A 307 14.75 -9.44 -6.87
N SER A 308 14.01 -10.35 -7.52
CA SER A 308 12.86 -9.96 -8.35
C SER A 308 11.63 -9.63 -7.50
N PHE A 309 10.97 -8.51 -7.81
CA PHE A 309 9.71 -8.10 -7.15
C PHE A 309 8.44 -8.79 -7.70
N LYS A 310 8.51 -9.63 -8.74
CA LYS A 310 7.32 -10.30 -9.28
C LYS A 310 6.50 -11.06 -8.21
N PRO A 311 7.12 -11.90 -7.35
CA PRO A 311 6.41 -12.57 -6.26
C PRO A 311 5.80 -11.57 -5.26
N ALA A 312 6.51 -10.48 -4.94
CA ALA A 312 6.00 -9.43 -4.06
C ALA A 312 4.69 -8.83 -4.60
N ILE A 313 4.66 -8.48 -5.89
CA ILE A 313 3.50 -7.85 -6.53
C ILE A 313 2.30 -8.83 -6.55
N GLU A 314 2.55 -10.11 -6.80
CA GLU A 314 1.52 -11.16 -6.73
C GLU A 314 0.99 -11.36 -5.30
N ALA A 315 1.87 -11.38 -4.30
CA ALA A 315 1.49 -11.48 -2.90
C ALA A 315 0.65 -10.27 -2.44
N LEU A 316 1.00 -9.05 -2.87
CA LEU A 316 0.22 -7.83 -2.61
C LEU A 316 -1.16 -7.90 -3.27
N ARG A 317 -1.23 -8.34 -4.54
CA ARG A 317 -2.50 -8.59 -5.24
C ARG A 317 -3.37 -9.57 -4.46
N ASP A 318 -2.81 -10.69 -4.03
CA ASP A 318 -3.58 -11.74 -3.35
C ASP A 318 -4.04 -11.30 -1.96
N LYS A 319 -3.22 -10.53 -1.24
CA LYS A 319 -3.59 -9.90 0.03
C LYS A 319 -4.73 -8.89 -0.15
N ALA A 320 -4.63 -8.04 -1.17
CA ALA A 320 -5.67 -7.07 -1.51
C ALA A 320 -6.98 -7.77 -1.91
N ARG A 321 -6.89 -8.82 -2.73
CA ARG A 321 -8.01 -9.65 -3.16
C ARG A 321 -8.72 -10.31 -1.97
N ARG A 322 -7.99 -10.97 -1.08
CA ARG A 322 -8.57 -11.57 0.15
C ARG A 322 -9.27 -10.53 1.01
N THR A 323 -8.65 -9.36 1.20
CA THR A 323 -9.22 -8.25 1.97
C THR A 323 -10.51 -7.73 1.35
N PHE A 324 -10.51 -7.50 0.04
CA PHE A 324 -11.68 -7.05 -0.71
C PHE A 324 -12.85 -8.03 -0.57
N TYR A 325 -12.61 -9.33 -0.77
CA TYR A 325 -13.67 -10.33 -0.66
C TYR A 325 -14.20 -10.51 0.76
N ALA A 326 -13.36 -10.32 1.79
CA ALA A 326 -13.79 -10.29 3.19
C ALA A 326 -14.72 -9.11 3.48
N ILE A 327 -14.36 -7.90 3.02
CA ILE A 327 -15.22 -6.71 3.13
C ILE A 327 -16.52 -6.93 2.36
N ARG A 328 -16.40 -7.46 1.13
CA ARG A 328 -17.54 -7.70 0.26
C ARG A 328 -18.57 -8.61 0.89
N ARG A 329 -18.13 -9.70 1.54
CA ARG A 329 -19.02 -10.64 2.23
C ARG A 329 -19.93 -9.96 3.25
N ASN A 330 -19.40 -8.96 3.97
CA ASN A 330 -20.15 -8.25 5.01
C ASN A 330 -21.02 -7.11 4.46
N LEU A 331 -20.57 -6.43 3.39
CA LEU A 331 -21.28 -5.27 2.84
C LEU A 331 -22.24 -5.57 1.69
N TYR A 332 -22.14 -6.74 1.06
CA TYR A 332 -22.96 -7.09 -0.11
C TYR A 332 -24.47 -7.00 0.17
N LYS A 333 -24.90 -7.40 1.37
CA LYS A 333 -26.32 -7.35 1.78
C LYS A 333 -26.86 -5.92 1.92
N LEU A 334 -25.99 -4.94 2.08
CA LEU A 334 -26.38 -3.56 2.36
C LEU A 334 -26.55 -2.71 1.09
N LYS A 335 -26.55 -3.33 -0.11
CA LYS A 335 -26.74 -2.68 -1.43
C LYS A 335 -26.03 -1.31 -1.55
N GLN A 336 -24.76 -1.26 -1.17
CA GLN A 336 -24.03 0.01 -1.04
C GLN A 336 -23.91 0.76 -2.38
N PRO A 337 -24.00 2.11 -2.39
CA PRO A 337 -23.79 2.93 -3.58
C PRO A 337 -22.41 2.70 -4.21
N VAL A 338 -22.29 2.91 -5.52
CA VAL A 338 -21.03 2.76 -6.28
C VAL A 338 -19.91 3.61 -5.67
N ARG A 339 -20.20 4.87 -5.32
CA ARG A 339 -19.23 5.78 -4.68
C ARG A 339 -18.64 5.23 -3.38
N VAL A 340 -19.42 4.49 -2.59
CA VAL A 340 -18.93 3.85 -1.35
C VAL A 340 -17.92 2.75 -1.68
N TRP A 341 -18.21 1.91 -2.68
CA TRP A 341 -17.26 0.89 -3.14
C TRP A 341 -15.97 1.49 -3.68
N LEU A 342 -16.06 2.58 -4.45
CA LEU A 342 -14.88 3.30 -4.95
C LEU A 342 -14.05 3.84 -3.77
N LYS A 343 -14.69 4.44 -2.77
CA LYS A 343 -14.02 4.96 -1.57
C LYS A 343 -13.35 3.85 -0.76
N ILE A 344 -14.00 2.70 -0.59
CA ILE A 344 -13.44 1.52 0.09
C ILE A 344 -12.21 1.02 -0.67
N PHE A 345 -12.31 0.91 -2.00
CA PHE A 345 -11.18 0.49 -2.82
C PHE A 345 -9.99 1.43 -2.62
N ASP A 346 -10.19 2.74 -2.72
CA ASP A 346 -9.13 3.73 -2.58
C ASP A 346 -8.54 3.81 -1.17
N SER A 347 -9.36 3.64 -0.14
CA SER A 347 -8.94 3.85 1.26
C SER A 347 -8.35 2.59 1.90
N VAL A 348 -8.71 1.39 1.39
CA VAL A 348 -8.31 0.11 2.01
C VAL A 348 -7.54 -0.77 1.05
N ILE A 349 -7.99 -0.90 -0.21
CA ILE A 349 -7.42 -1.85 -1.17
C ILE A 349 -6.19 -1.28 -1.89
N THR A 350 -6.28 -0.06 -2.38
CA THR A 350 -5.18 0.65 -3.07
C THR A 350 -3.91 0.73 -2.20
N PRO A 351 -3.96 1.05 -0.89
CA PRO A 351 -2.77 1.04 -0.05
C PRO A 351 -2.08 -0.34 0.05
N ILE A 352 -2.85 -1.42 0.04
CA ILE A 352 -2.30 -2.78 0.03
C ILE A 352 -1.62 -3.07 -1.31
N LEU A 353 -2.29 -2.77 -2.43
CA LEU A 353 -1.76 -3.01 -3.78
C LEU A 353 -0.48 -2.22 -4.06
N LEU A 354 -0.40 -0.99 -3.55
CA LEU A 354 0.68 -0.05 -3.88
C LEU A 354 1.77 0.04 -2.79
N TYR A 355 1.78 -0.87 -1.82
CA TYR A 355 2.84 -0.88 -0.81
C TYR A 355 4.21 -1.08 -1.48
N GLY A 356 5.14 -0.14 -1.28
CA GLY A 356 6.49 -0.15 -1.86
C GLY A 356 6.57 0.11 -3.38
N SER A 357 5.49 0.57 -4.01
CA SER A 357 5.41 0.76 -5.46
C SER A 357 6.37 1.79 -6.04
N GLU A 358 6.79 2.74 -5.22
CA GLU A 358 7.85 3.69 -5.53
C GLU A 358 9.19 3.03 -5.86
N VAL A 359 9.42 1.81 -5.37
CA VAL A 359 10.62 1.01 -5.62
C VAL A 359 10.33 -0.09 -6.64
N TRP A 360 9.38 -0.98 -6.36
CA TRP A 360 9.14 -2.13 -7.25
C TRP A 360 8.57 -1.73 -8.60
N GLY A 361 7.81 -0.64 -8.68
CA GLY A 361 7.15 -0.17 -9.90
C GLY A 361 8.16 0.15 -11.01
N PRO A 362 9.04 1.13 -10.79
CA PRO A 362 10.06 1.50 -11.77
C PRO A 362 11.06 0.37 -12.07
N ILE A 363 11.38 -0.47 -11.08
CA ILE A 363 12.31 -1.60 -11.26
C ILE A 363 11.69 -2.71 -12.13
N THR A 364 10.40 -3.00 -11.94
CA THR A 364 9.71 -4.07 -12.67
C THR A 364 9.23 -3.59 -14.04
N TYR A 365 8.89 -2.30 -14.15
CA TYR A 365 8.29 -1.71 -15.34
C TYR A 365 8.94 -0.37 -15.72
N PRO A 366 10.22 -0.38 -16.12
CA PRO A 366 10.96 0.85 -16.42
C PRO A 366 10.39 1.63 -17.62
N ASP A 367 9.92 0.93 -18.65
CA ASP A 367 9.48 1.53 -19.92
C ASP A 367 7.98 1.82 -19.98
N GLN A 368 7.29 1.82 -18.83
CA GLN A 368 5.82 1.84 -18.72
C GLN A 368 5.18 0.63 -19.45
N PRO A 369 4.69 -0.37 -18.71
CA PRO A 369 4.03 -1.49 -19.35
C PRO A 369 2.69 -1.01 -19.94
N LYS A 370 2.12 -1.77 -20.89
CA LYS A 370 0.69 -1.63 -21.24
C LYS A 370 -0.10 -1.55 -19.94
N TRP A 371 -0.96 -0.53 -19.82
CA TRP A 371 -1.67 -0.16 -18.59
C TRP A 371 -2.20 -1.37 -17.82
N ASP A 372 -2.72 -2.36 -18.55
CA ASP A 372 -3.52 -3.49 -18.06
C ASP A 372 -2.75 -4.76 -17.69
N THR A 373 -1.42 -4.75 -17.73
CA THR A 373 -0.64 -6.00 -17.64
C THR A 373 -0.11 -6.31 -16.24
N SER A 374 -0.03 -5.31 -15.35
CA SER A 374 0.47 -5.54 -14.00
C SER A 374 -0.55 -6.34 -13.17
N PRO A 375 -0.11 -7.24 -12.26
CA PRO A 375 -1.03 -7.99 -11.39
C PRO A 375 -1.94 -7.09 -10.55
N THR A 376 -1.47 -5.89 -10.18
CA THR A 376 -2.26 -4.88 -9.46
C THR A 376 -3.35 -4.28 -10.35
N GLU A 377 -3.04 -3.94 -11.61
CA GLU A 377 -4.05 -3.41 -12.54
C GLU A 377 -5.07 -4.48 -12.93
N ILE A 378 -4.66 -5.73 -13.10
CA ILE A 378 -5.58 -6.84 -13.39
C ILE A 378 -6.65 -6.92 -12.29
N PHE A 379 -6.26 -6.84 -11.02
CA PHE A 379 -7.22 -6.86 -9.92
C PHE A 379 -8.07 -5.57 -9.83
N HIS A 380 -7.50 -4.40 -10.16
CA HIS A 380 -8.29 -3.17 -10.29
C HIS A 380 -9.37 -3.29 -11.37
N LEU A 381 -9.04 -3.88 -12.52
CA LEU A 381 -9.98 -4.14 -13.61
C LEU A 381 -11.04 -5.17 -13.24
N GLU A 382 -10.67 -6.23 -12.53
CA GLU A 382 -11.64 -7.18 -11.98
C GLU A 382 -12.62 -6.47 -11.05
N PHE A 383 -12.15 -5.58 -10.18
CA PHE A 383 -13.01 -4.76 -9.34
C PHE A 383 -13.95 -3.87 -10.17
N CYS A 384 -13.43 -3.17 -11.17
CA CYS A 384 -14.25 -2.32 -12.05
C CYS A 384 -15.35 -3.12 -12.75
N LYS A 385 -15.00 -4.26 -13.37
CA LYS A 385 -15.96 -5.13 -14.07
C LYS A 385 -16.97 -5.76 -13.12
N HIS A 386 -16.54 -6.10 -11.91
CA HIS A 386 -17.43 -6.61 -10.86
C HIS A 386 -18.46 -5.56 -10.44
N LEU A 387 -18.04 -4.31 -10.23
CA LEU A 387 -18.92 -3.23 -9.80
C LEU A 387 -19.97 -2.88 -10.87
N LEU A 388 -19.59 -2.97 -12.15
CA LEU A 388 -20.46 -2.81 -13.31
C LEU A 388 -21.27 -4.07 -13.65
N GLN A 389 -20.94 -5.22 -13.04
CA GLN A 389 -21.55 -6.53 -13.31
C GLN A 389 -21.54 -6.93 -14.80
N VAL A 390 -20.43 -6.67 -15.47
CA VAL A 390 -20.19 -7.02 -16.88
C VAL A 390 -19.22 -8.19 -17.02
N HIS A 391 -19.21 -8.84 -18.19
CA HIS A 391 -18.35 -10.00 -18.44
C HIS A 391 -16.85 -9.62 -18.40
N ARG A 392 -16.00 -10.59 -18.04
CA ARG A 392 -14.53 -10.40 -17.94
C ARG A 392 -13.87 -9.98 -19.25
N SER A 393 -14.51 -10.22 -20.41
CA SER A 393 -14.01 -9.80 -21.74
C SER A 393 -14.51 -8.41 -22.17
N THR A 394 -15.36 -7.74 -21.39
CA THR A 394 -15.79 -6.36 -21.69
C THR A 394 -14.58 -5.43 -21.70
N SER A 395 -14.61 -4.39 -22.54
CA SER A 395 -13.49 -3.46 -22.74
C SER A 395 -12.98 -2.87 -21.42
N ASN A 396 -11.68 -3.07 -21.14
CA ASN A 396 -11.01 -2.56 -19.95
C ASN A 396 -11.11 -1.02 -19.85
N ASN A 397 -10.77 -0.36 -20.95
CA ASN A 397 -10.76 1.09 -21.06
C ASN A 397 -12.15 1.71 -20.83
N ALA A 398 -13.20 1.11 -21.42
CA ALA A 398 -14.56 1.58 -21.21
C ALA A 398 -15.05 1.34 -19.77
N CYS A 399 -14.75 0.18 -19.18
CA CYS A 399 -15.12 -0.12 -17.79
C CYS A 399 -14.49 0.85 -16.79
N ARG A 400 -13.22 1.21 -16.98
CA ARG A 400 -12.53 2.21 -16.16
C ARG A 400 -13.15 3.60 -16.33
N ALA A 401 -13.34 4.03 -17.58
CA ALA A 401 -13.89 5.35 -17.90
C ALA A 401 -15.31 5.53 -17.34
N GLU A 402 -16.16 4.52 -17.45
CA GLU A 402 -17.52 4.51 -16.89
C GLU A 402 -17.53 4.76 -15.36
N LEU A 403 -16.51 4.27 -14.65
CA LEU A 403 -16.34 4.49 -13.21
C LEU A 403 -15.51 5.73 -12.88
N GLY A 404 -15.00 6.47 -13.86
CA GLY A 404 -14.05 7.57 -13.67
C GLY A 404 -12.72 7.13 -13.03
N ARG A 405 -12.31 5.87 -13.27
CA ARG A 405 -11.16 5.23 -12.61
C ARG A 405 -9.92 5.25 -13.47
N LEU A 406 -8.87 5.90 -13.00
CA LEU A 406 -7.56 5.90 -13.65
C LEU A 406 -6.77 4.62 -13.31
N PRO A 407 -5.88 4.16 -14.21
CA PRO A 407 -4.96 3.05 -13.93
C PRO A 407 -4.13 3.30 -12.67
N LEU A 408 -3.91 2.25 -11.88
CA LEU A 408 -3.08 2.30 -10.68
C LEU A 408 -1.63 2.63 -11.00
N LEU A 409 -1.16 2.32 -12.20
CA LEU A 409 0.19 2.67 -12.65
C LEU A 409 0.47 4.17 -12.61
N LEU A 410 -0.53 5.03 -12.86
CA LEU A 410 -0.36 6.49 -12.71
C LEU A 410 -0.08 6.87 -11.25
N ALA A 411 -0.70 6.17 -10.29
CA ALA A 411 -0.38 6.35 -8.87
C ALA A 411 1.02 5.83 -8.52
N VAL A 412 1.48 4.75 -9.16
CA VAL A 412 2.85 4.25 -9.04
C VAL A 412 3.87 5.28 -9.53
N GLN A 413 3.64 5.86 -10.71
CA GLN A 413 4.49 6.92 -11.27
C GLN A 413 4.61 8.12 -10.34
N LYS A 414 3.47 8.61 -9.82
CA LYS A 414 3.45 9.71 -8.84
C LYS A 414 4.22 9.37 -7.56
N ARG A 415 4.11 8.14 -7.06
CA ARG A 415 4.85 7.67 -5.88
C ARG A 415 6.35 7.58 -6.17
N ALA A 416 6.74 7.07 -7.34
CA ALA A 416 8.14 7.03 -7.77
C ALA A 416 8.75 8.43 -7.92
N LEU A 417 8.03 9.39 -8.51
CA LEU A 417 8.42 10.80 -8.58
C LEU A 417 8.63 11.41 -7.18
N SER A 418 7.67 11.19 -6.27
CA SER A 418 7.77 11.66 -4.88
C SER A 418 8.91 10.99 -4.10
N TYR A 419 9.23 9.74 -4.47
CA TYR A 419 10.33 9.00 -3.86
C TYR A 419 11.69 9.43 -4.40
N TRP A 420 11.78 9.74 -5.69
CA TRP A 420 12.97 10.35 -6.28
C TRP A 420 13.33 11.64 -5.56
N ASP A 421 12.36 12.54 -5.32
CA ASP A 421 12.58 13.75 -4.52
C ASP A 421 13.06 13.42 -3.10
N HIS A 422 12.40 12.49 -2.41
CA HIS A 422 12.83 11.98 -1.09
C HIS A 422 14.28 11.52 -1.08
N LEU A 423 14.72 10.75 -2.09
CA LEU A 423 16.11 10.29 -2.20
C LEU A 423 17.09 11.46 -2.38
N ASN A 424 16.73 12.49 -3.17
CA ASN A 424 17.61 13.64 -3.42
C ASN A 424 17.73 14.57 -2.20
N ILE A 425 16.68 14.74 -1.40
CA ILE A 425 16.70 15.60 -0.19
C ILE A 425 17.17 14.87 1.08
N SER A 426 17.37 13.56 1.00
CA SER A 426 17.85 12.76 2.12
C SER A 426 19.28 13.10 2.51
N SER A 427 19.65 12.80 3.76
CA SER A 427 21.02 13.01 4.25
C SER A 427 22.04 12.34 3.34
N LEU A 428 23.14 13.05 3.02
CA LEU A 428 24.23 12.53 2.18
C LEU A 428 24.85 11.23 2.72
N ASN A 429 24.72 10.98 4.02
CA ASN A 429 25.26 9.81 4.70
C ASN A 429 24.26 8.64 4.77
N SER A 430 23.00 8.81 4.34
CA SER A 430 22.02 7.73 4.38
C SER A 430 22.27 6.72 3.26
N TYR A 431 22.02 5.44 3.53
CA TYR A 431 22.27 4.39 2.53
C TYR A 431 21.38 4.52 1.30
N HIS A 432 20.13 4.96 1.43
CA HIS A 432 19.27 5.17 0.26
C HIS A 432 19.73 6.34 -0.62
N HIS A 433 20.36 7.36 -0.04
CA HIS A 433 21.00 8.43 -0.83
C HIS A 433 22.27 7.92 -1.51
N LYS A 434 23.13 7.17 -0.80
CA LYS A 434 24.30 6.51 -1.41
C LYS A 434 23.90 5.55 -2.53
N ALA A 435 22.80 4.82 -2.37
CA ALA A 435 22.23 3.97 -3.42
C ALA A 435 21.72 4.78 -4.62
N LEU A 436 21.18 5.98 -4.41
CA LEU A 436 20.85 6.89 -5.51
C LEU A 436 22.11 7.28 -6.30
N LEU A 437 23.18 7.67 -5.62
CA LEU A 437 24.45 8.04 -6.25
C LEU A 437 25.06 6.87 -7.03
N ALA A 438 25.19 5.70 -6.40
CA ALA A 438 25.68 4.48 -7.04
C ALA A 438 24.90 4.16 -8.33
N ASN A 439 23.58 4.35 -8.32
CA ASN A 439 22.77 4.13 -9.51
C ASN A 439 22.95 5.24 -10.57
N LYS A 440 23.23 6.50 -10.19
CA LYS A 440 23.47 7.62 -11.13
C LYS A 440 24.80 7.48 -11.86
N ASP A 441 25.82 6.99 -11.17
CA ASP A 441 27.17 6.82 -11.75
C ASP A 441 27.26 5.59 -12.64
N HIS A 442 26.30 4.67 -12.54
CA HIS A 442 26.28 3.45 -13.33
C HIS A 442 25.91 3.74 -14.80
N PRO A 443 26.66 3.23 -15.80
CA PRO A 443 26.45 3.56 -17.22
C PRO A 443 25.09 3.09 -17.77
N LYS A 444 24.47 2.09 -17.12
CA LYS A 444 23.08 1.70 -17.38
C LYS A 444 22.16 2.29 -16.31
N PRO A 445 21.20 3.16 -16.69
CA PRO A 445 20.31 3.80 -15.74
C PRO A 445 19.44 2.75 -15.03
N CYS A 446 19.18 2.95 -13.74
CA CYS A 446 18.26 2.09 -13.00
C CYS A 446 16.80 2.34 -13.43
N GLY A 447 15.90 1.39 -13.14
CA GLY A 447 14.50 1.52 -13.56
C GLY A 447 13.80 2.79 -13.03
N LEU A 448 14.19 3.27 -11.84
CA LEU A 448 13.72 4.55 -11.32
C LEU A 448 14.20 5.72 -12.18
N GLN A 449 15.48 5.79 -12.53
CA GLN A 449 16.02 6.83 -13.41
C GLN A 449 15.42 6.77 -14.80
N GLN A 450 15.27 5.58 -15.37
CA GLN A 450 14.64 5.39 -16.68
C GLN A 450 13.21 5.95 -16.67
N LEU A 451 12.40 5.61 -15.66
CA LEU A 451 11.05 6.14 -15.55
C LEU A 451 11.05 7.67 -15.43
N ILE A 452 11.90 8.24 -14.57
CA ILE A 452 11.97 9.69 -14.36
C ILE A 452 12.40 10.41 -15.64
N SER A 453 13.44 9.93 -16.31
CA SER A 453 13.91 10.48 -17.58
C SER A 453 12.82 10.41 -18.65
N THR A 454 12.11 9.28 -18.78
CA THR A 454 11.01 9.12 -19.73
C THR A 454 9.90 10.13 -19.45
N LEU A 455 9.50 10.31 -18.18
CA LEU A 455 8.45 11.26 -17.81
C LEU A 455 8.86 12.72 -18.09
N ILE A 456 10.12 13.08 -17.83
CA ILE A 456 10.67 14.42 -18.11
C ILE A 456 10.79 14.67 -19.62
N ILE A 457 11.32 13.71 -20.39
CA ILE A 457 11.47 13.83 -21.85
C ILE A 457 10.10 14.01 -22.52
N GLN A 458 9.09 13.26 -22.05
CA GLN A 458 7.74 13.37 -22.59
C GLN A 458 7.10 14.74 -22.33
N ASN A 459 7.47 15.42 -21.23
CA ASN A 459 6.88 16.70 -20.83
C ASN A 459 7.95 17.60 -20.15
N PRO A 460 8.77 18.33 -20.93
CA PRO A 460 9.79 19.21 -20.37
C PRO A 460 9.12 20.40 -19.66
N HIS A 461 9.46 20.61 -18.39
CA HIS A 461 8.99 21.76 -17.61
C HIS A 461 10.17 22.66 -17.21
N GLU A 462 10.09 23.95 -17.54
CA GLU A 462 11.00 24.97 -17.03
C GLU A 462 10.55 25.41 -15.62
N GLY A 463 11.35 25.12 -14.58
CA GLY A 463 11.07 25.61 -13.23
C GLY A 463 11.86 24.94 -12.12
N ASN A 464 12.35 25.71 -11.14
CA ASN A 464 13.28 25.25 -10.10
C ASN A 464 12.62 24.52 -8.90
N LEU A 465 11.28 24.43 -8.83
CA LEU A 465 10.58 23.83 -7.69
C LEU A 465 10.14 22.39 -7.99
N ILE A 466 10.89 21.42 -7.45
CA ILE A 466 10.68 19.97 -7.63
C ILE A 466 9.23 19.54 -7.35
N LYS A 467 8.57 20.13 -6.35
CA LYS A 467 7.17 19.83 -6.00
C LYS A 467 6.17 20.26 -7.08
N TYR A 468 6.42 21.38 -7.77
CA TYR A 468 5.60 21.84 -8.88
C TYR A 468 5.78 20.91 -10.09
N GLN A 469 7.03 20.52 -10.38
CA GLN A 469 7.35 19.56 -11.42
C GLN A 469 6.68 18.19 -11.20
N ILE A 470 6.68 17.65 -9.98
CA ILE A 470 5.99 16.36 -9.70
C ILE A 470 4.50 16.44 -9.98
N LYS A 471 3.84 17.54 -9.56
CA LYS A 471 2.40 17.73 -9.81
C LYS A 471 2.13 17.87 -11.31
N ALA A 472 2.93 18.66 -12.01
CA ALA A 472 2.81 18.86 -13.45
C ALA A 472 3.00 17.53 -14.22
N LEU A 473 4.11 16.82 -14.00
CA LEU A 473 4.38 15.52 -14.61
C LEU A 473 3.30 14.46 -14.30
N SER A 474 2.76 14.47 -13.08
CA SER A 474 1.64 13.57 -12.71
C SER A 474 0.36 13.91 -13.47
N ASN A 475 0.09 15.21 -13.68
CA ASN A 475 -1.05 15.67 -14.47
C ASN A 475 -0.87 15.32 -15.95
N ASP A 476 0.32 15.52 -16.50
CA ASP A 476 0.62 15.18 -17.90
C ASP A 476 0.45 13.68 -18.15
N SER A 477 0.95 12.83 -17.24
CA SER A 477 0.76 11.37 -17.33
C SER A 477 -0.72 10.99 -17.34
N ARG A 478 -1.55 11.68 -16.55
CA ARG A 478 -3.00 11.52 -16.54
C ARG A 478 -3.62 11.96 -17.87
N GLU A 479 -3.27 13.14 -18.38
CA GLU A 479 -3.83 13.66 -19.63
C GLU A 479 -3.38 12.82 -20.84
N ASN A 480 -2.15 12.30 -20.83
CA ASN A 480 -1.66 11.33 -21.82
C ASN A 480 -2.54 10.09 -21.85
N TYR A 481 -2.82 9.50 -20.69
CA TYR A 481 -3.72 8.36 -20.60
C TYR A 481 -5.14 8.67 -21.08
N ILE A 482 -5.68 9.85 -20.75
CA ILE A 482 -7.01 10.26 -21.23
C ILE A 482 -7.01 10.45 -22.75
N ARG A 483 -5.93 10.99 -23.34
CA ARG A 483 -5.78 11.10 -24.80
C ARG A 483 -5.73 9.73 -25.47
N GLU A 484 -4.94 8.80 -24.93
CA GLU A 484 -4.89 7.41 -25.41
C GLU A 484 -6.27 6.74 -25.31
N TRP A 485 -6.97 6.92 -24.19
CA TRP A 485 -8.34 6.42 -24.04
C TRP A 485 -9.29 7.00 -25.11
N ARG A 486 -9.26 8.32 -25.36
CA ARG A 486 -10.09 8.94 -26.41
C ARG A 486 -9.78 8.34 -27.78
N HIS A 487 -8.51 8.16 -28.09
CA HIS A 487 -8.06 7.53 -29.33
C HIS A 487 -8.55 6.08 -29.46
N ASP A 488 -8.42 5.28 -28.40
CA ASP A 488 -8.86 3.88 -28.38
C ASP A 488 -10.38 3.75 -28.54
N ILE A 489 -11.15 4.63 -27.90
CA ILE A 489 -12.61 4.66 -28.03
C ILE A 489 -13.01 5.09 -29.45
N ALA A 490 -12.39 6.14 -30.00
CA ALA A 490 -12.70 6.65 -31.33
C ALA A 490 -12.45 5.63 -32.44
N ASN A 491 -11.44 4.77 -32.27
CA ASN A 491 -11.09 3.72 -33.23
C ASN A 491 -11.78 2.37 -32.95
N SER A 492 -12.65 2.30 -31.95
CA SER A 492 -13.29 1.04 -31.56
C SER A 492 -14.45 0.68 -32.49
N LYS A 493 -14.31 -0.43 -33.23
CA LYS A 493 -15.43 -1.04 -33.98
C LYS A 493 -16.49 -1.69 -33.07
N LYS A 494 -16.25 -1.78 -31.76
CA LYS A 494 -17.16 -2.40 -30.79
C LYS A 494 -17.98 -1.37 -30.02
N LEU A 495 -17.36 -0.29 -29.59
CA LEU A 495 -17.92 0.65 -28.64
C LEU A 495 -18.61 1.85 -29.31
N THR A 496 -19.30 1.63 -30.43
CA THR A 496 -19.92 2.70 -31.22
C THR A 496 -20.95 3.49 -30.40
N ILE A 497 -21.80 2.81 -29.62
CA ILE A 497 -22.75 3.48 -28.72
C ILE A 497 -22.03 4.22 -27.61
N TYR A 498 -21.04 3.60 -26.97
CA TYR A 498 -20.26 4.28 -25.92
C TYR A 498 -19.58 5.56 -26.44
N GLN A 499 -19.07 5.52 -27.68
CA GLN A 499 -18.48 6.67 -28.36
C GLN A 499 -19.53 7.76 -28.62
N SER A 500 -20.75 7.40 -29.04
CA SER A 500 -21.82 8.38 -29.30
C SER A 500 -22.20 9.17 -28.05
N LEU A 501 -22.10 8.57 -26.87
CA LEU A 501 -22.38 9.24 -25.59
C LEU A 501 -21.47 10.46 -25.30
N GLN A 502 -20.34 10.61 -26.01
CA GLN A 502 -19.41 11.75 -25.88
C GLN A 502 -19.02 12.07 -24.43
N ARG A 503 -18.76 11.00 -23.66
CA ARG A 503 -18.50 11.08 -22.22
C ARG A 503 -17.21 11.82 -21.88
N GLU A 504 -17.25 12.58 -20.80
CA GLU A 504 -16.05 12.92 -20.04
C GLU A 504 -15.55 11.70 -19.24
N TYR A 505 -14.24 11.67 -18.94
CA TYR A 505 -13.61 10.62 -18.12
C TYR A 505 -13.96 10.81 -16.63
N LYS A 506 -15.22 10.58 -16.28
CA LYS A 506 -15.78 10.69 -14.93
C LYS A 506 -16.86 9.65 -14.71
N LEU A 507 -17.21 9.43 -13.43
CA LEU A 507 -18.25 8.49 -13.03
C LEU A 507 -19.56 8.75 -13.80
N ALA A 508 -20.14 7.68 -14.37
CA ALA A 508 -21.37 7.76 -15.12
C ALA A 508 -22.57 8.16 -14.23
N PRO A 509 -23.41 9.14 -14.64
CA PRO A 509 -24.53 9.67 -13.86
C PRO A 509 -25.45 8.58 -13.33
N TYR A 510 -25.80 7.59 -14.16
CA TYR A 510 -26.67 6.50 -13.71
C TYR A 510 -26.10 5.68 -12.54
N LEU A 511 -24.77 5.57 -12.41
CA LEU A 511 -24.12 4.87 -11.31
C LEU A 511 -24.19 5.64 -9.99
N GLU A 512 -24.47 6.94 -10.05
CA GLU A 512 -24.65 7.80 -8.88
C GLU A 512 -26.09 7.74 -8.38
N VAL A 513 -27.04 7.66 -9.30
CA VAL A 513 -28.48 7.72 -9.03
C VAL A 513 -29.06 6.34 -8.68
N LEU A 514 -28.72 5.30 -9.44
CA LEU A 514 -29.34 3.98 -9.29
C LEU A 514 -28.75 3.20 -8.12
N GLN A 515 -29.60 2.87 -7.15
CA GLN A 515 -29.22 2.09 -5.97
C GLN A 515 -29.38 0.58 -6.18
N ASP A 516 -30.30 0.12 -7.05
CA ASP A 516 -30.44 -1.31 -7.32
C ASP A 516 -29.31 -1.82 -8.25
N PRO A 517 -28.58 -2.87 -7.85
CA PRO A 517 -27.56 -3.46 -8.69
C PRO A 517 -28.06 -3.96 -10.05
N LYS A 518 -29.31 -4.43 -10.17
CA LYS A 518 -29.86 -4.93 -11.44
C LYS A 518 -30.10 -3.80 -12.44
N ASP A 519 -30.62 -2.68 -11.95
CA ASP A 519 -30.86 -1.48 -12.76
C ASP A 519 -29.55 -0.84 -13.23
N ARG A 520 -28.53 -0.83 -12.38
CA ARG A 520 -27.18 -0.43 -12.82
C ARG A 520 -26.63 -1.37 -13.88
N GLN A 521 -26.70 -2.67 -13.61
CA GLN A 521 -26.16 -3.68 -14.52
C GLN A 521 -26.78 -3.57 -15.90
N ILE A 522 -28.09 -3.34 -16.00
CA ILE A 522 -28.73 -3.28 -17.31
C ILE A 522 -28.17 -2.12 -18.15
N LEU A 523 -28.08 -0.92 -17.58
CA LEU A 523 -27.51 0.23 -18.29
C LEU A 523 -26.02 0.03 -18.60
N SER A 524 -25.23 -0.51 -17.65
CA SER A 524 -23.82 -0.84 -17.89
C SER A 524 -23.64 -1.81 -19.06
N ARG A 525 -24.53 -2.81 -19.19
CA ARG A 525 -24.44 -3.80 -20.29
C ARG A 525 -24.66 -3.17 -21.65
N TYR A 526 -25.69 -2.34 -21.80
CA TYR A 526 -26.00 -1.70 -23.08
C TYR A 526 -24.98 -0.61 -23.44
N ARG A 527 -24.53 0.20 -22.47
CA ARG A 527 -23.51 1.23 -22.73
C ARG A 527 -22.16 0.65 -23.13
N LEU A 528 -21.78 -0.50 -22.55
CA LEU A 528 -20.45 -1.11 -22.75
C LEU A 528 -20.44 -2.24 -23.79
N SER A 529 -21.51 -2.38 -24.59
CA SER A 529 -21.68 -3.45 -25.59
C SER A 529 -21.42 -4.85 -24.99
N ALA A 530 -21.99 -5.08 -23.80
CA ALA A 530 -21.95 -6.31 -23.01
C ALA A 530 -23.34 -6.97 -22.89
N HIS A 531 -24.14 -6.88 -23.97
CA HIS A 531 -25.46 -7.50 -24.15
C HIS A 531 -25.42 -8.57 -25.25
N SER A 532 -26.58 -9.15 -25.55
CA SER A 532 -26.75 -10.31 -26.45
C SER A 532 -27.52 -10.00 -27.74
N LEU A 533 -27.64 -8.71 -28.10
CA LEU A 533 -28.16 -8.30 -29.41
C LEU A 533 -27.27 -8.85 -30.54
N GLU A 534 -27.84 -9.10 -31.73
CA GLU A 534 -27.12 -9.69 -32.86
C GLU A 534 -25.90 -8.87 -33.29
N ILE A 535 -25.90 -7.54 -33.09
CA ILE A 535 -24.73 -6.71 -33.39
C ILE A 535 -23.46 -7.17 -32.63
N GLU A 536 -23.64 -7.70 -31.42
CA GLU A 536 -22.57 -8.21 -30.56
C GLU A 536 -22.44 -9.73 -30.62
N SER A 537 -23.55 -10.48 -30.53
CA SER A 537 -23.51 -11.96 -30.56
C SER A 537 -22.98 -12.47 -31.91
N GLY A 538 -23.34 -11.81 -33.01
CA GLY A 538 -22.93 -12.15 -34.37
C GLY A 538 -21.42 -12.00 -34.64
N ARG A 539 -20.68 -11.28 -33.78
CA ARG A 539 -19.20 -11.17 -33.86
C ARG A 539 -18.48 -12.46 -33.46
N HIS A 540 -19.14 -13.30 -32.66
CA HIS A 540 -18.50 -14.41 -31.94
C HIS A 540 -19.14 -15.77 -32.25
N ARG A 541 -20.09 -15.85 -33.18
CA ARG A 541 -20.67 -17.12 -33.64
C ARG A 541 -19.62 -17.95 -34.40
N GLN A 542 -19.78 -19.28 -34.37
CA GLN A 542 -18.94 -20.21 -35.13
C GLN A 542 -18.96 -19.89 -36.63
N THR A 543 -20.13 -19.52 -37.17
CA THR A 543 -20.28 -18.93 -38.50
C THR A 543 -20.27 -17.40 -38.37
N TYR A 544 -19.22 -16.78 -38.92
CA TYR A 544 -19.08 -15.32 -38.90
C TYR A 544 -20.21 -14.67 -39.71
N LYS A 545 -20.96 -13.74 -39.08
CA LYS A 545 -21.91 -12.87 -39.77
C LYS A 545 -21.28 -11.49 -40.02
N SER A 546 -21.31 -11.03 -41.27
CA SER A 546 -21.01 -9.63 -41.61
C SER A 546 -21.93 -8.69 -40.83
N ARG A 547 -21.52 -7.44 -40.63
CA ARG A 547 -22.29 -6.47 -39.82
C ARG A 547 -23.73 -6.36 -40.32
N ASP A 548 -23.92 -6.20 -41.62
CA ASP A 548 -25.23 -5.96 -42.24
C ASP A 548 -26.16 -7.16 -42.11
N ASN A 549 -25.62 -8.37 -41.91
CA ASN A 549 -26.40 -9.60 -41.74
C ASN A 549 -26.73 -9.92 -40.27
N ARG A 550 -26.46 -9.01 -39.33
CA ARG A 550 -26.78 -9.16 -37.90
C ARG A 550 -28.18 -8.65 -37.59
N LEU A 551 -29.16 -9.19 -38.31
CA LEU A 551 -30.54 -8.71 -38.33
C LEU A 551 -31.33 -9.06 -37.07
N CYS A 552 -32.29 -8.22 -36.72
CA CYS A 552 -33.24 -8.46 -35.64
C CYS A 552 -34.08 -9.70 -35.91
N GLN A 553 -34.09 -10.63 -34.96
CA GLN A 553 -34.86 -11.88 -35.04
C GLN A 553 -36.26 -11.75 -34.42
N HIS A 554 -36.66 -10.52 -34.08
CA HIS A 554 -37.85 -10.23 -33.28
C HIS A 554 -38.85 -9.31 -33.99
N CYS A 555 -38.56 -8.91 -35.22
CA CYS A 555 -39.47 -8.16 -36.09
C CYS A 555 -39.18 -8.44 -37.56
N ASP A 556 -40.14 -8.15 -38.42
CA ASP A 556 -40.07 -8.43 -39.86
C ASP A 556 -39.44 -7.28 -40.67
N GLN A 557 -38.74 -6.34 -40.02
CA GLN A 557 -38.18 -5.15 -40.68
C GLN A 557 -36.82 -5.37 -41.34
N GLU A 558 -36.26 -6.57 -41.27
CA GLU A 558 -34.90 -6.90 -41.77
C GLU A 558 -33.82 -5.87 -41.33
N ALA A 559 -34.02 -5.26 -40.17
CA ALA A 559 -33.15 -4.20 -39.65
C ALA A 559 -32.00 -4.80 -38.82
N LEU A 560 -30.86 -4.10 -38.79
CA LEU A 560 -29.72 -4.44 -37.93
C LEU A 560 -30.15 -4.46 -36.45
N GLU A 561 -29.87 -5.54 -35.70
CA GLU A 561 -30.18 -5.57 -34.27
C GLU A 561 -29.08 -4.89 -33.44
N ASP A 562 -29.08 -3.57 -33.46
CA ASP A 562 -28.28 -2.74 -32.57
C ASP A 562 -29.14 -2.07 -31.47
N GLU A 563 -28.48 -1.32 -30.59
CA GLU A 563 -29.12 -0.67 -29.45
C GLU A 563 -30.13 0.40 -29.88
N VAL A 564 -29.91 1.05 -31.03
CA VAL A 564 -30.85 2.04 -31.61
C VAL A 564 -32.11 1.32 -32.06
N HIS A 565 -31.98 0.29 -32.90
CA HIS A 565 -33.14 -0.46 -33.35
C HIS A 565 -33.89 -1.08 -32.17
N PHE A 566 -33.17 -1.73 -31.26
CA PHE A 566 -33.74 -2.39 -30.08
C PHE A 566 -34.52 -1.42 -29.18
N LEU A 567 -33.97 -0.25 -28.85
CA LEU A 567 -34.56 0.68 -27.87
C LEU A 567 -35.47 1.74 -28.51
N LEU A 568 -35.33 2.07 -29.79
CA LEU A 568 -36.03 3.20 -30.41
C LEU A 568 -36.97 2.82 -31.54
N GLN A 569 -36.73 1.72 -32.28
CA GLN A 569 -37.43 1.47 -33.56
C GLN A 569 -38.21 0.16 -33.62
N CYS A 570 -37.69 -0.92 -33.03
CA CYS A 570 -38.21 -2.28 -33.21
C CYS A 570 -39.68 -2.41 -32.75
N PRO A 571 -40.61 -2.85 -33.64
CA PRO A 571 -42.05 -2.91 -33.35
C PRO A 571 -42.43 -3.78 -32.14
N LYS A 572 -41.67 -4.83 -31.84
CA LYS A 572 -41.90 -5.72 -30.67
C LYS A 572 -41.97 -4.95 -29.35
N TYR A 573 -41.25 -3.82 -29.23
CA TYR A 573 -41.17 -3.03 -28.00
C TYR A 573 -42.04 -1.76 -28.03
N SER A 574 -42.90 -1.59 -29.03
CA SER A 574 -43.71 -0.37 -29.23
C SER A 574 -44.57 0.01 -28.00
N ALA A 575 -45.30 -0.95 -27.42
CA ALA A 575 -46.15 -0.71 -26.25
C ALA A 575 -45.35 -0.25 -25.01
N LEU A 576 -44.18 -0.87 -24.77
CA LEU A 576 -43.27 -0.45 -23.70
C LEU A 576 -42.73 0.95 -23.99
N ARG A 577 -42.32 1.20 -25.24
CA ARG A 577 -41.78 2.49 -25.68
C ARG A 577 -42.78 3.61 -25.44
N GLU A 578 -44.04 3.43 -25.85
CA GLU A 578 -45.10 4.42 -25.66
C GLU A 578 -45.30 4.76 -24.17
N THR A 579 -45.44 3.73 -23.33
CA THR A 579 -45.65 3.88 -21.89
C THR A 579 -44.50 4.64 -21.22
N HIS A 580 -43.26 4.24 -21.48
CA HIS A 580 -42.11 4.87 -20.84
C HIS A 580 -41.75 6.23 -21.44
N PHE A 581 -41.98 6.44 -22.74
CA PHE A 581 -41.69 7.71 -23.39
C PHE A 581 -42.63 8.81 -22.89
N GLN A 582 -43.90 8.51 -22.62
CA GLN A 582 -44.80 9.44 -21.94
C GLN A 582 -44.27 9.86 -20.56
N ARG A 583 -43.78 8.88 -19.77
CA ARG A 583 -43.19 9.15 -18.45
C ARG A 583 -41.88 9.96 -18.56
N LEU A 584 -41.09 9.74 -19.61
CA LEU A 584 -39.88 10.51 -19.89
C LEU A 584 -40.21 11.94 -20.33
N SER A 585 -41.23 12.15 -21.17
CA SER A 585 -41.70 13.47 -21.58
C SER A 585 -42.18 14.35 -20.42
N ALA A 586 -42.65 13.72 -19.33
CA ALA A 586 -43.02 14.45 -18.11
C ALA A 586 -41.80 14.99 -17.34
N LEU A 587 -40.61 14.44 -17.56
CA LEU A 587 -39.36 14.86 -16.90
C LEU A 587 -38.45 15.67 -17.82
N ILE A 588 -38.50 15.39 -19.12
CA ILE A 588 -37.69 16.03 -20.15
C ILE A 588 -38.66 16.58 -21.19
N PRO A 589 -38.90 17.90 -21.21
CA PRO A 589 -39.72 18.54 -22.23
C PRO A 589 -39.26 18.15 -23.63
N ASP A 590 -40.23 17.98 -24.54
CA ASP A 590 -39.97 17.66 -25.95
C ASP A 590 -39.24 16.33 -26.22
N PHE A 591 -39.20 15.41 -25.24
CA PHE A 591 -38.49 14.13 -25.36
C PHE A 591 -38.88 13.33 -26.63
N THR A 592 -40.14 13.39 -27.06
CA THR A 592 -40.61 12.68 -28.26
C THR A 592 -40.15 13.34 -29.57
N SER A 593 -39.81 14.63 -29.57
CA SER A 593 -39.42 15.40 -30.76
C SER A 593 -37.91 15.61 -30.91
N ILE A 594 -37.10 15.31 -29.88
CA ILE A 594 -35.63 15.37 -30.02
C ILE A 594 -35.09 14.26 -30.94
N GLU A 595 -33.88 14.47 -31.44
CA GLU A 595 -33.17 13.51 -32.31
C GLU A 595 -32.97 12.14 -31.64
N GLU A 596 -32.98 11.07 -32.43
CA GLU A 596 -32.83 9.69 -31.94
C GLU A 596 -31.55 9.50 -31.12
N THR A 597 -30.44 10.09 -31.55
CA THR A 597 -29.16 10.05 -30.81
C THR A 597 -29.33 10.61 -29.40
N ARG A 598 -30.03 11.74 -29.24
CA ARG A 598 -30.28 12.31 -27.91
C ARG A 598 -31.24 11.46 -27.08
N LYS A 599 -32.30 10.92 -27.69
CA LYS A 599 -33.20 9.96 -27.02
C LYS A 599 -32.43 8.76 -26.47
N LEU A 600 -31.52 8.21 -27.28
CA LEU A 600 -30.68 7.08 -26.86
C LEU A 600 -29.81 7.45 -25.66
N HIS A 601 -29.18 8.63 -25.65
CA HIS A 601 -28.34 9.07 -24.53
C HIS A 601 -29.13 9.16 -23.21
N ILE A 602 -30.35 9.68 -23.26
CA ILE A 602 -31.29 9.76 -22.12
C ILE A 602 -31.68 8.36 -21.65
N ILE A 603 -32.07 7.47 -22.57
CA ILE A 603 -32.45 6.08 -22.28
C ILE A 603 -31.27 5.27 -21.72
N LEU A 604 -30.04 5.61 -22.10
CA LEU A 604 -28.83 5.02 -21.54
C LEU A 604 -28.35 5.74 -20.26
N GLY A 605 -29.14 6.65 -19.70
CA GLY A 605 -28.92 7.21 -18.37
C GLY A 605 -27.86 8.31 -18.29
N GLU A 606 -27.69 9.11 -19.34
CA GLU A 606 -26.85 10.33 -19.27
C GLU A 606 -27.51 11.49 -18.53
N GLU A 607 -28.84 11.53 -18.45
CA GLU A 607 -29.58 12.61 -17.80
C GLU A 607 -30.23 12.14 -16.51
N GLU A 608 -29.73 12.64 -15.37
CA GLU A 608 -30.13 12.25 -14.02
C GLU A 608 -31.65 12.15 -13.78
N PRO A 609 -32.49 13.13 -14.20
CA PRO A 609 -33.94 13.06 -13.99
C PRO A 609 -34.56 11.80 -14.58
N ALA A 610 -34.10 11.35 -15.75
CA ALA A 610 -34.65 10.23 -16.49
C ALA A 610 -34.10 8.86 -16.07
N VAL A 611 -32.93 8.80 -15.42
CA VAL A 611 -32.16 7.57 -15.18
C VAL A 611 -33.01 6.40 -14.66
N LYS A 612 -33.90 6.64 -13.68
CA LYS A 612 -34.71 5.57 -13.08
C LYS A 612 -35.71 4.99 -14.07
N ILE A 613 -36.40 5.84 -14.84
CA ILE A 613 -37.38 5.43 -15.85
C ILE A 613 -36.64 4.73 -16.99
N SER A 614 -35.54 5.32 -17.44
CA SER A 614 -34.65 4.75 -18.45
C SER A 614 -34.19 3.33 -18.09
N ALA A 615 -33.73 3.09 -16.85
CA ALA A 615 -33.31 1.77 -16.40
C ALA A 615 -34.47 0.75 -16.38
N GLN A 616 -35.66 1.17 -15.93
CA GLN A 616 -36.87 0.34 -15.95
C GLN A 616 -37.25 -0.07 -17.37
N TYR A 617 -37.27 0.90 -18.29
CA TYR A 617 -37.57 0.68 -19.70
C TYR A 617 -36.61 -0.32 -20.34
N VAL A 618 -35.30 -0.09 -20.20
CA VAL A 618 -34.27 -0.98 -20.77
C VAL A 618 -34.35 -2.38 -20.15
N ALA A 619 -34.64 -2.50 -18.84
CA ALA A 619 -34.83 -3.78 -18.17
C ALA A 619 -36.07 -4.55 -18.67
N GLU A 620 -37.18 -3.86 -18.93
CA GLU A 620 -38.39 -4.44 -19.50
C GLU A 620 -38.18 -4.92 -20.93
N CYS A 621 -37.58 -4.09 -21.79
CA CYS A 621 -37.21 -4.50 -23.14
C CYS A 621 -36.27 -5.71 -23.13
N HIS A 622 -35.29 -5.72 -22.22
CA HIS A 622 -34.35 -6.84 -22.08
C HIS A 622 -35.05 -8.14 -21.68
N ARG A 623 -36.02 -8.08 -20.76
CA ARG A 623 -36.83 -9.24 -20.36
C ARG A 623 -37.72 -9.72 -21.50
N LEU A 624 -38.41 -8.81 -22.19
CA LEU A 624 -39.29 -9.12 -23.31
C LEU A 624 -38.54 -9.69 -24.52
N ARG A 625 -37.24 -9.38 -24.68
CA ARG A 625 -36.40 -10.00 -25.71
C ARG A 625 -36.16 -11.49 -25.44
N GLY A 626 -36.05 -11.87 -24.16
CA GLY A 626 -35.77 -13.25 -23.74
C GLY A 626 -36.99 -14.17 -23.78
N THR A 627 -38.20 -13.61 -23.91
CA THR A 627 -39.47 -14.30 -24.18
C THR A 627 -39.75 -14.29 -25.67
#